data_AF-A0AAE1LFT1-F1
#
_entry.id   AF-A0AAE1LFT1-F1
#
_cell.length_a   1.000
_cell.length_b   1.000
_cell.length_c   1.000
_cell.angle_alpha   90.00
_cell.angle_beta   90.00
_cell.angle_gamma   90.00
#
_symmetry.space_group_name_H-M   'P 1'
#
loop_
_entity.id
_entity.type
_entity.pdbx_description
1 polymer ?
#
loop_
_entity_poly.entity_id
_entity_poly.type
_entity_poly.pdbx_seq_one_letter_code
_entity_poly.pdbx_strand_id
1 'polypeptide(L)' 'SVCINWTKRAENRLGGPGKVVEADETYFGKIKSNIGRPPTFQQWVWGAVEKHSTKCILVPVEKRDAETLIPLCI' A
#
# COMPACT_ATOMS: atom_id res chain seq x y z
N SER A 1 0.43 12.66 -5.96
CA SER A 1 1.50 11.86 -5.35
C SER A 1 1.88 10.74 -6.31
N VAL A 2 3.16 10.55 -6.62
CA VAL A 2 3.64 9.58 -7.64
C VAL A 2 3.28 8.14 -7.28
N CYS A 3 3.18 7.83 -5.99
CA CYS A 3 2.89 6.48 -5.47
C CYS A 3 1.50 5.94 -5.84
N ILE A 4 0.48 6.80 -5.98
CA ILE A 4 -0.88 6.39 -6.40
C ILE A 4 -0.91 5.97 -7.88
N ASN A 5 0.06 6.38 -8.70
CA ASN A 5 0.12 5.91 -10.08
C ASN A 5 0.82 4.54 -10.19
N TRP A 6 1.63 4.18 -9.18
CA TRP A 6 2.31 2.88 -9.09
C TRP A 6 1.35 1.73 -8.76
N THR A 7 0.25 1.98 -8.03
CA THR A 7 -0.80 0.97 -7.76
C THR A 7 -1.38 0.37 -9.05
N LYS A 8 -1.42 1.13 -10.15
CA LYS A 8 -1.94 0.64 -11.45
C LYS A 8 -1.02 -0.35 -12.17
N ARG A 9 0.22 -0.54 -11.70
CA ARG A 9 1.23 -1.42 -12.31
C ARG A 9 1.58 -2.66 -11.47
N ALA A 10 1.00 -2.79 -10.27
CA ALA A 10 1.33 -3.88 -9.37
C ALA A 10 0.91 -5.25 -9.95
N GLU A 11 1.80 -6.23 -9.83
CA GLU A 11 1.50 -7.62 -10.21
C GLU A 11 0.38 -8.19 -9.33
N ASN A 12 -0.50 -9.00 -9.92
CA ASN A 12 -1.72 -9.49 -9.26
C ASN A 12 -1.48 -10.50 -8.12
N ARG A 13 -0.24 -10.99 -7.90
CA ARG A 13 0.03 -12.02 -6.88
C ARG A 13 1.43 -11.85 -6.27
N LEU A 14 1.46 -11.73 -4.93
CA LEU A 14 2.66 -11.83 -4.10
C LEU A 14 2.65 -13.16 -3.33
N GLY A 15 3.83 -13.63 -2.92
CA GLY A 15 3.97 -14.81 -2.07
C GLY A 15 4.08 -16.14 -2.81
N GLY A 16 3.94 -17.24 -2.05
CA GLY A 16 4.19 -18.62 -2.47
C GLY A 16 5.02 -19.40 -1.43
N PRO A 17 5.14 -20.74 -1.55
CA PRO A 17 5.92 -21.54 -0.61
C PRO A 17 7.36 -21.03 -0.47
N GLY A 18 7.79 -20.75 0.77
CA GLY A 18 9.13 -20.25 1.07
C GLY A 18 9.34 -18.75 0.79
N LYS A 19 8.28 -18.00 0.42
CA LYS A 19 8.34 -16.55 0.24
C LYS A 19 7.84 -15.84 1.48
N VAL A 20 8.59 -14.83 1.91
CA VAL A 20 8.22 -13.94 3.01
C VAL A 20 7.75 -12.63 2.39
N VAL A 21 6.55 -12.17 2.77
CA VAL A 21 5.99 -10.91 2.32
C VAL A 21 5.87 -9.97 3.51
N GLU A 22 6.37 -8.76 3.36
CA GLU A 22 6.24 -7.68 4.34
C GLU A 22 5.07 -6.79 3.91
N ALA A 23 4.08 -6.62 4.79
CA ALA A 23 2.93 -5.78 4.56
C ALA A 23 3.01 -4.52 5.44
N ASP A 24 2.68 -3.36 4.87
CA ASP A 24 2.70 -2.07 5.54
C ASP A 24 1.48 -1.21 5.15
N GLU A 25 1.13 -0.27 6.02
CA GLU A 25 -0.01 0.63 5.87
C GLU A 25 0.47 2.07 5.76
N THR A 26 0.17 2.75 4.64
CA THR A 26 0.55 4.14 4.44
C THR A 26 -0.67 5.04 4.22
N TYR A 27 -0.76 6.12 5.01
CA TYR A 27 -1.79 7.15 4.87
C TYR A 27 -1.33 8.31 3.96
N PHE A 28 -2.03 8.49 2.84
CA PHE A 28 -1.87 9.61 1.91
C PHE A 28 -2.93 10.68 2.13
N GLY A 29 -2.82 11.40 3.24
CA GLY A 29 -3.63 12.59 3.50
C GLY A 29 -2.93 13.62 4.37
N LYS A 30 -1.64 13.41 4.67
CA LYS A 30 -0.83 14.28 5.50
C LYS A 30 0.29 14.90 4.68
N ILE A 31 0.52 16.19 4.88
CA ILE A 31 1.71 16.87 4.35
C ILE A 31 2.96 16.36 5.06
N LYS A 32 4.05 16.17 4.29
CA LYS A 32 5.34 15.70 4.81
C LYS A 32 5.96 16.70 5.82
N SER A 33 5.65 17.99 5.66
CA SER A 33 6.05 19.07 6.55
C SER A 33 4.81 19.90 6.86
N ASN A 34 4.77 20.59 8.01
CA ASN A 34 3.64 21.48 8.36
C ASN A 34 3.64 22.80 7.55
N ILE A 35 4.21 22.77 6.34
CA ILE A 35 4.44 23.89 5.46
C ILE A 35 3.76 23.57 4.12
N GLY A 36 2.92 24.50 3.64
CA GLY A 36 2.23 24.40 2.36
C GLY A 36 0.75 24.02 2.49
N ARG A 37 0.13 23.74 1.35
CA ARG A 37 -1.31 23.48 1.25
C ARG A 37 -1.63 22.05 1.76
N PRO A 38 -2.63 21.88 2.64
CA PRO A 38 -3.06 20.55 3.06
C PRO A 38 -3.59 19.73 1.87
N PRO A 39 -3.45 18.40 1.88
CA PRO A 39 -3.88 17.56 0.77
C PRO A 39 -5.41 17.61 0.66
N THR A 40 -5.92 17.79 -0.54
CA THR A 40 -7.37 17.83 -0.80
C THR A 40 -8.01 16.45 -0.85
N PHE A 41 -7.20 15.39 -0.85
CA PHE A 41 -7.63 14.00 -0.88
C PHE A 41 -6.91 13.21 0.20
N GLN A 42 -7.62 12.26 0.80
CA GLN A 42 -7.15 11.37 1.85
C GLN A 42 -7.36 9.94 1.37
N GLN A 43 -6.30 9.13 1.41
CA GLN A 43 -6.35 7.74 0.95
C GLN A 43 -5.46 6.88 1.81
N TRP A 44 -6.00 5.77 2.30
CA TRP A 44 -5.17 4.69 2.81
C TRP A 44 -4.68 3.83 1.66
N VAL A 45 -3.43 3.46 1.71
CA VAL A 45 -2.85 2.47 0.81
C VAL A 45 -2.25 1.39 1.66
N TRP A 46 -2.73 0.17 1.44
CA TRP A 46 -2.06 -1.01 1.92
C TRP A 46 -1.02 -1.44 0.90
N GLY A 47 0.21 -1.68 1.35
CA GLY A 47 1.30 -2.12 0.50
C GLY A 47 1.85 -3.44 1.00
N ALA A 48 2.31 -4.27 0.07
CA ALA A 48 3.10 -5.43 0.43
C ALA A 48 4.26 -5.63 -0.54
N VAL A 49 5.37 -6.15 -0.04
CA VAL A 49 6.60 -6.42 -0.80
C VAL A 49 7.11 -7.80 -0.47
N GLU A 50 7.48 -8.57 -1.50
CA GLU A 50 8.11 -9.86 -1.30
C GLU A 50 9.59 -9.68 -0.98
N LYS A 51 10.03 -10.23 0.15
CA LYS A 51 11.42 -10.18 0.59
C LYS A 51 12.31 -10.89 -0.43
N HIS A 52 13.45 -10.28 -0.76
CA HIS A 52 14.41 -10.75 -1.76
C HIS A 52 13.88 -10.74 -3.21
N SER A 53 12.81 -10.00 -3.48
CA SER A 53 12.21 -9.80 -4.80
C SER A 53 11.99 -8.31 -5.05
N THR A 54 11.75 -7.92 -6.30
CA THR A 54 11.33 -6.55 -6.66
C THR A 54 9.80 -6.44 -6.76
N LYS A 55 9.08 -7.51 -6.44
CA LYS A 55 7.63 -7.57 -6.51
C LYS A 55 7.00 -6.85 -5.33
N CYS A 56 6.11 -5.93 -5.63
CA CYS A 56 5.28 -5.26 -4.65
C CYS A 56 3.86 -5.05 -5.17
N ILE A 57 2.93 -4.96 -4.24
CA ILE A 57 1.55 -4.57 -4.48
C ILE A 57 1.23 -3.34 -3.65
N LEU A 58 0.43 -2.46 -4.23
CA LEU A 58 -0.12 -1.30 -3.55
C LEU A 58 -1.61 -1.29 -3.86
N VAL A 59 -2.43 -1.35 -2.83
CA VAL A 59 -3.89 -1.40 -2.93
C VAL A 59 -4.47 -0.20 -2.18
N PRO A 60 -5.17 0.72 -2.86
CA PRO A 60 -5.91 1.75 -2.17
C PRO A 60 -7.07 1.09 -1.39
N VAL A 61 -7.15 1.37 -0.09
CA VAL A 61 -8.20 0.88 0.80
C VAL A 61 -8.93 2.06 1.41
N GLU A 62 -10.23 1.93 1.66
CA GLU A 62 -11.01 2.99 2.29
C GLU A 62 -10.75 3.06 3.80
N LYS A 63 -10.59 1.89 4.43
CA LYS A 63 -10.42 1.73 5.87
C LYS A 63 -9.24 0.81 6.20
N ARG A 64 -8.69 1.01 7.39
CA ARG A 64 -7.52 0.32 7.96
C ARG A 64 -7.96 -0.61 9.08
N ASP A 65 -8.95 -1.45 8.81
CA ASP A 65 -9.43 -2.47 9.74
C ASP A 65 -8.94 -3.85 9.28
N ALA A 66 -8.84 -4.78 10.23
CA ALA A 66 -8.38 -6.13 9.94
C ALA A 66 -9.30 -6.83 8.91
N GLU A 67 -10.59 -6.50 8.89
CA GLU A 67 -11.56 -7.04 7.94
C GLU A 67 -11.26 -6.65 6.49
N THR A 68 -10.77 -5.42 6.26
CA THR A 68 -10.34 -4.96 4.92
C THR A 68 -8.97 -5.52 4.54
N LEU A 69 -8.07 -5.72 5.52
CA LEU A 69 -6.67 -6.06 5.26
C LEU A 69 -6.40 -7.56 5.18
N ILE A 70 -7.04 -8.39 6.01
CA ILE A 70 -6.85 -9.84 6.01
C ILE A 70 -7.10 -10.46 4.62
N PRO A 71 -8.18 -10.09 3.89
CA PRO A 71 -8.42 -10.63 2.55
C PRO A 71 -7.35 -10.26 1.51
N LEU A 72 -6.57 -9.20 1.73
CA LEU A 72 -5.50 -8.77 0.83
C LEU A 72 -4.18 -9.54 1.05
N CYS A 73 -4.06 -10.23 2.18
CA CYS A 73 -2.88 -11.01 2.54
C CYS A 73 -2.92 -12.46 2.02
N ILE A 74 -4.04 -12.92 1.45
CA ILE A 74 -4.32 -14.34 1.14
C ILE A 74 -4.26 -14.62 -0.36
#